data_AF-A0A9D8PXL3-F1
#
_entry.id   AF-A0A9D8PXL3-F1
#
_cell.length_a   1.000
_cell.length_b   1.000
_cell.length_c   1.000
_cell.angle_alpha   90.00
_cell.angle_beta   90.00
_cell.angle_gamma   90.00
#
_symmetry.space_group_name_H-M   'P 1'
#
loop_
_entity.id
_entity.type
_entity.pdbx_description
1 polymer ?
#
loop_
_entity_poly.entity_id
_entity_poly.type
_entity_poly.pdbx_seq_one_letter_code
_entity_poly.pdbx_strand_id
1 'polypeptide(L)' 'MTFNTDCKYPTRRAYVVKVRGDAKPDALAGRLENLVTGRQCEFVSGRELLESLASDLDATPHEQPSNAQSE' A
#
# COMPACT_ATOMS: atom_id res chain seq x y z
N MET A 1 -2.50 25.31 -14.34
CA MET A 1 -1.56 24.19 -14.48
C MET A 1 -2.37 22.96 -14.87
N THR A 2 -2.04 22.33 -15.99
CA THR A 2 -2.76 21.15 -16.49
C THR A 2 -2.02 19.91 -15.98
N PHE A 3 -2.62 19.19 -15.02
CA PHE A 3 -2.04 17.94 -14.54
C PHE A 3 -2.09 16.91 -15.67
N ASN A 4 -0.96 16.21 -15.87
CA ASN A 4 -0.88 15.11 -16.83
C ASN A 4 -1.87 14.00 -16.42
N THR A 5 -2.82 13.69 -17.29
CA THR A 5 -3.82 12.62 -17.10
C THR A 5 -3.24 11.22 -17.31
N ASP A 6 -1.97 11.13 -17.73
CA ASP A 6 -1.23 9.88 -17.86
C ASP A 6 -0.73 9.46 -16.47
N CYS A 7 -1.64 8.90 -15.66
CA CYS A 7 -1.32 8.38 -14.33
C CYS A 7 -0.44 7.12 -14.48
N LYS A 8 0.87 7.32 -14.72
CA LYS A 8 1.90 6.27 -14.57
C LYS A 8 1.98 5.71 -13.15
N TYR A 9 1.30 6.33 -12.19
CA TYR A 9 1.29 5.97 -10.79
C TYR A 9 -0.14 5.66 -10.34
N PRO A 10 -0.32 4.63 -9.49
CA PRO A 10 -1.64 4.21 -9.07
C PRO A 10 -2.34 5.32 -8.28
N THR A 11 -3.47 5.80 -8.79
CA THR A 11 -4.40 6.72 -8.11
C THR A 11 -5.26 6.04 -7.05
N ARG A 12 -5.19 4.71 -6.97
CA ARG A 12 -5.85 3.88 -5.94
C ARG A 12 -4.78 3.14 -5.14
N ARG A 13 -5.09 2.81 -3.89
CA ARG A 13 -4.17 2.06 -3.04
C ARG A 13 -3.77 0.74 -3.72
N ALA A 14 -2.47 0.56 -3.90
CA ALA A 14 -1.88 -0.61 -4.52
C ALA A 14 -0.68 -1.04 -3.71
N TYR A 15 -0.50 -2.35 -3.61
CA TYR A 15 0.61 -2.93 -2.87
C TYR A 15 1.41 -3.88 -3.75
N VAL A 16 2.71 -3.95 -3.49
CA VAL A 16 3.59 -4.99 -4.01
C VAL A 16 3.98 -5.91 -2.87
N VAL A 17 3.81 -7.22 -3.08
CA VAL A 17 4.29 -8.25 -2.17
C VAL A 17 5.48 -8.95 -2.80
N LYS A 18 6.64 -8.88 -2.15
CA LYS A 18 7.86 -9.58 -2.55
C LYS A 18 8.07 -10.75 -1.59
N VAL A 19 7.74 -11.95 -2.06
CA VAL A 19 8.00 -13.19 -1.31
C VAL A 19 9.47 -13.53 -1.42
N ARG A 20 10.11 -13.91 -0.31
CA ARG A 20 11.50 -14.36 -0.32
C ARG A 20 11.62 -15.73 -0.99
N GLY A 21 12.74 -16.00 -1.64
CA GLY A 21 12.99 -17.27 -2.33
C GLY A 21 13.03 -18.50 -1.39
N ASP A 22 13.22 -18.28 -0.09
CA ASP A 22 13.22 -19.30 0.95
C ASP A 22 11.89 -19.42 1.72
N ALA A 23 10.85 -18.70 1.28
CA ALA A 23 9.54 -18.74 1.92
C ALA A 23 8.91 -20.14 1.80
N LYS A 24 8.25 -20.58 2.88
CA LYS A 24 7.52 -21.84 2.93
C LYS A 24 6.02 -21.58 3.04
N PRO A 25 5.14 -22.54 2.68
CA PRO A 25 3.70 -22.38 2.82
C PRO A 25 3.25 -22.03 4.26
N ASP A 26 3.95 -22.58 5.26
CA ASP A 26 3.75 -22.37 6.69
C ASP A 26 4.56 -21.17 7.25
N ALA A 27 5.51 -20.64 6.48
CA ALA A 27 6.37 -19.51 6.83
C ALA A 27 6.53 -18.58 5.64
N LEU A 28 5.43 -17.92 5.26
CA LEU A 28 5.42 -16.96 4.17
C LEU A 28 6.17 -15.71 4.63
N ALA A 29 7.44 -15.59 4.25
CA ALA A 29 8.29 -14.47 4.59
C ALA A 29 8.55 -13.57 3.37
N GLY A 30 8.61 -12.26 3.57
CA GLY A 30 8.69 -11.31 2.48
C GLY A 30 8.68 -9.86 2.93
N ARG A 31 8.42 -8.99 1.95
CA ARG A 31 8.24 -7.56 2.15
C ARG A 31 6.97 -7.09 1.46
N LEU A 32 6.22 -6.24 2.14
CA LEU A 32 5.08 -5.50 1.61
C LEU A 32 5.51 -4.05 1.36
N GLU A 33 5.07 -3.49 0.23
CA GLU A 33 5.27 -2.08 -0.12
C GLU A 33 3.95 -1.46 -0.57
N ASN A 34 3.57 -0.34 0.04
CA ASN A 34 2.43 0.48 -0.40
C ASN A 34 2.93 1.46 -1.47
N LEU A 35 2.46 1.32 -2.72
CA LEU A 35 2.92 2.13 -3.85
C LEU A 35 2.46 3.59 -3.81
N VAL A 36 1.44 3.90 -3.00
CA VAL A 36 0.92 5.26 -2.86
C VAL A 36 1.71 6.03 -1.80
N THR A 37 2.02 5.37 -0.67
CA THR A 37 2.72 6.03 0.45
C THR A 37 4.23 5.78 0.47
N GLY A 38 4.72 4.82 -0.32
CA GLY A 38 6.10 4.35 -0.30
C GLY A 38 6.50 3.59 0.96
N ARG A 39 5.55 3.34 1.89
CA ARG A 39 5.85 2.60 3.13
C ARG A 39 6.15 1.14 2.83
N GLN A 40 7.17 0.62 3.52
CA GLN A 40 7.60 -0.76 3.41
C GLN A 40 7.62 -1.42 4.79
N CYS A 41 7.22 -2.69 4.86
CA CYS A 41 7.38 -3.52 6.05
C CYS A 41 7.77 -4.95 5.68
N GLU A 42 8.58 -5.58 6.52
CA GLU A 42 8.91 -6.99 6.40
C GLU A 42 7.90 -7.84 7.20
N PHE A 43 7.65 -9.06 6.73
CA PHE A 43 6.80 -10.02 7.40
C PHE A 43 7.46 -11.40 7.35
N VAL A 44 7.29 -12.20 8.41
CA VAL A 44 7.79 -13.58 8.48
C VAL A 44 6.67 -14.62 8.46
N SER A 45 5.41 -14.17 8.43
CA SER A 45 4.24 -15.03 8.29
C SER A 45 3.11 -14.36 7.50
N GLY A 46 2.19 -15.17 6.98
CA GLY A 46 0.97 -14.65 6.34
C GLY A 46 0.07 -13.86 7.30
N ARG A 47 0.11 -14.18 8.60
CA ARG A 47 -0.63 -13.43 9.63
C ARG A 47 -0.09 -12.01 9.76
N GLU A 48 1.22 -11.85 9.88
CA GLU A 48 1.86 -10.54 9.97
C GLU A 48 1.64 -9.69 8.71
N LEU A 49 1.62 -10.32 7.53
CA LEU A 49 1.25 -9.63 6.28
C LEU A 49 -0.16 -9.04 6.36
N LEU A 50 -1.14 -9.81 6.84
CA LEU A 50 -2.53 -9.36 6.98
C LEU A 50 -2.67 -8.27 8.04
N GLU A 51 -1.99 -8.40 9.18
CA GLU A 51 -1.97 -7.37 10.24
C GLU A 51 -1.33 -6.07 9.74
N SER A 52 -0.29 -6.16 8.91
CA SER A 52 0.35 -4.99 8.28
C SER A 52 -0.59 -4.28 7.29
N LEU A 53 -1.31 -5.05 6.47
CA LEU A 53 -2.31 -4.50 5.55
C LEU A 53 -3.46 -3.82 6.31
N ALA A 54 -4.02 -4.48 7.33
CA ALA A 54 -5.09 -3.91 8.13
C ALA A 54 -4.65 -2.61 8.82
N SER A 55 -3.46 -2.60 9.41
CA SER A 55 -2.91 -1.40 10.07
C SER A 55 -2.71 -0.25 9.08
N ASP A 56 -2.24 -0.52 7.86
CA ASP A 56 -2.10 0.51 6.82
C ASP A 56 -3.49 1.00 6.32
N LEU A 57 -4.47 0.11 6.22
CA LEU A 57 -5.87 0.44 5.89
C LEU A 57 -6.50 1.37 6.93
N ASP A 58 -6.27 1.12 8.22
CA ASP A 58 -6.77 1.96 9.30
C ASP A 58 -6.00 3.30 9.42
N ALA A 59 -4.71 3.31 9.09
CA ALA A 59 -3.85 4.48 9.23
C ALA A 59 -4.08 5.57 8.17
N THR A 60 -4.85 5.30 7.11
CA THR A 60 -5.16 6.37 6.15
C THR A 60 -6.20 7.32 6.70
N PRO A 61 -5.91 8.63 6.79
CA PRO A 61 -6.95 9.63 6.87
C PRO A 61 -7.82 9.45 5.62
N HIS A 62 -9.12 9.32 5.84
CA HIS A 62 -10.14 9.47 4.80
C HIS A 62 -9.69 10.60 3.87
N GLU A 63 -9.56 10.35 2.56
CA GLU A 63 -9.44 11.43 1.58
C GLU A 63 -10.52 12.45 1.96
N GLN A 64 -10.11 13.62 2.44
CA GLN A 64 -11.03 14.75 2.52
C GLN A 64 -11.51 14.95 1.08
N PRO A 65 -12.82 14.90 0.80
CA PRO A 65 -13.29 15.38 -0.48
C PRO A 65 -12.74 16.80 -0.60
N SER A 66 -11.96 17.02 -1.66
CA SER A 66 -11.49 18.34 -2.06
C SER A 66 -12.69 19.29 -2.02
N ASN A 67 -12.82 20.07 -0.95
CA ASN A 67 -13.89 21.03 -0.80
C ASN A 67 -13.38 22.39 -1.26
N ALA A 68 -14.28 23.09 -1.95
CA ALA A 68 -14.18 24.45 -2.48
C ALA A 68 -13.45 24.60 -3.83
N GLN A 69 -14.17 24.22 -4.90
CA GLN A 69 -14.25 25.11 -6.05
C GLN A 69 -15.07 26.34 -5.59
N SER A 70 -14.38 27.43 -5.24
CA SER A 70 -15.00 28.75 -5.10
C SER A 70 -14.23 29.73 -5.98
N GLU A 71 -15.01 30.34 -6.88
CA GLU A 71 -14.81 31.57 -7.67
C GLU A 71 -13.84 31.53 -8.87
#